data_AF-A0A851QCJ0-F1
#
_entry.id   AF-A0A851QCJ0-F1
#
_cell.length_a   1.000
_cell.length_b   1.000
_cell.length_c   1.000
_cell.angle_alpha   90.00
_cell.angle_beta   90.00
_cell.angle_gamma   90.00
#
_symmetry.space_group_name_H-M   'P 1'
#
loop_
_entity.id
_entity.type
_entity.pdbx_description
1 polymer ?
#
loop_
_entity_poly.entity_id
_entity_poly.type
_entity_poly.pdbx_seq_one_letter_code
_entity_poly.pdbx_strand_id
1 'polypeptide(L)'
;QGSELSGWATGRWTYEGIDLNHNFADLNTALWDAEDNDLVPHEFPNHYIPIPEYYTFANATVAPETRAVIDWMQRYPFVLSANLHGGELVVTYPFDMTRTYWKAQELTPTADDGVFRWLATVYATSNLAMA
;
A
#
# COMPACT_ATOMS: atom_id res chain seq x y z
N GLN A 1 -10.32 -23.52 9.11
CA GLN A 1 -9.24 -24.50 9.33
C GLN A 1 -8.51 -24.66 8.01
N GLY A 2 -7.28 -24.16 7.91
CA GLY A 2 -6.43 -24.32 6.72
C GLY A 2 -5.74 -25.68 6.71
N SER A 3 -5.26 -26.12 5.55
CA SER A 3 -4.58 -27.40 5.35
C SER A 3 -3.34 -27.51 6.25
N GLU A 4 -3.35 -28.47 7.18
CA GLU A 4 -2.33 -28.69 8.23
C GLU A 4 -0.93 -29.07 7.68
N LEU A 5 -0.77 -29.21 6.37
CA LEU A 5 0.47 -29.66 5.72
C LEU A 5 1.23 -28.53 5.00
N SER A 6 0.70 -27.31 5.03
CA SER A 6 1.28 -26.15 4.35
C SER A 6 1.50 -25.03 5.38
N GLY A 7 2.74 -24.56 5.53
CA GLY A 7 3.01 -23.39 6.36
C GLY A 7 2.19 -22.18 5.88
N TRP A 8 1.85 -21.27 6.80
CA TRP A 8 1.07 -20.05 6.51
C TRP A 8 1.67 -19.17 5.39
N ALA A 9 2.96 -19.34 5.10
CA ALA A 9 3.68 -18.61 4.06
C ALA A 9 3.70 -19.31 2.70
N THR A 10 3.30 -20.58 2.60
CA THR A 10 3.27 -21.28 1.31
C THR A 10 2.24 -20.64 0.39
N GLY A 11 2.66 -20.21 -0.80
CA GLY A 11 1.81 -19.51 -1.77
C GLY A 11 1.64 -18.02 -1.50
N ARG A 12 2.36 -17.45 -0.50
CA ARG A 12 2.39 -16.00 -0.25
C ARG A 12 3.14 -15.23 -1.35
N TRP A 13 4.23 -15.82 -1.85
CA TRP A 13 5.07 -15.22 -2.88
C TRP A 13 4.65 -15.66 -4.29
N THR A 14 5.00 -14.86 -5.29
CA THR A 14 4.88 -15.26 -6.71
C THR A 14 5.77 -16.47 -7.02
N TYR A 15 5.63 -17.02 -8.23
CA TYR A 15 6.53 -18.06 -8.74
C TYR A 15 8.02 -17.64 -8.68
N GLU A 16 8.29 -16.35 -8.80
CA GLU A 16 9.65 -15.76 -8.75
C GLU A 16 10.11 -15.46 -7.32
N GLY A 17 9.32 -15.77 -6.30
CA GLY A 17 9.64 -15.50 -4.89
C GLY A 17 9.41 -14.05 -4.46
N ILE A 18 8.61 -13.28 -5.22
CA ILE A 18 8.34 -11.86 -4.94
C ILE A 18 7.11 -11.75 -4.03
N ASP A 19 7.18 -10.90 -3.00
CA ASP A 19 6.01 -10.51 -2.20
C ASP A 19 5.35 -9.31 -2.88
N LEU A 20 4.17 -9.52 -3.50
CA LEU A 20 3.47 -8.48 -4.24
C LEU A 20 3.10 -7.27 -3.39
N ASN A 21 2.84 -7.46 -2.09
CA ASN A 21 2.50 -6.34 -1.20
C ASN A 21 3.71 -5.47 -0.83
N HIS A 22 4.93 -5.91 -1.16
CA HIS A 22 6.18 -5.17 -1.01
C HIS A 22 6.84 -4.88 -2.36
N ASN A 23 6.11 -5.07 -3.47
CA ASN A 23 6.65 -4.89 -4.82
C ASN A 23 6.12 -3.64 -5.55
N PHE A 24 5.29 -2.83 -4.90
CA PHE A 24 4.89 -1.51 -5.40
C PHE A 24 5.95 -0.46 -5.08
N ALA A 25 6.02 0.59 -5.90
CA ALA A 25 6.98 1.66 -5.72
C ALA A 25 6.72 2.40 -4.42
N ASP A 26 7.77 2.59 -3.62
CA ASP A 26 7.69 3.47 -2.46
C ASP A 26 7.65 4.92 -2.92
N LEU A 27 6.45 5.52 -2.82
CA LEU A 27 6.22 6.94 -3.06
C LEU A 27 6.14 7.74 -1.75
N ASN A 28 6.10 7.06 -0.60
CA ASN A 28 5.96 7.69 0.72
C ASN A 28 7.24 8.44 1.07
N THR A 29 8.40 7.80 0.87
CA THR A 29 9.70 8.41 1.15
C THR A 29 9.89 9.71 0.37
N ALA A 30 9.61 9.69 -0.94
CA ALA A 30 9.74 10.89 -1.77
C ALA A 30 8.76 12.02 -1.35
N LEU A 31 7.52 11.67 -0.99
CA LEU A 31 6.54 12.64 -0.48
C LEU A 31 7.00 13.25 0.84
N TRP A 32 7.40 12.43 1.81
CA TRP A 32 7.79 12.90 3.13
C TRP A 32 9.08 13.71 3.10
N ASP A 33 10.06 13.30 2.29
CA ASP A 33 11.27 14.10 2.06
C ASP A 33 10.90 15.47 1.49
N ALA A 34 9.96 15.54 0.55
CA ALA A 34 9.50 16.81 -0.01
C ALA A 34 8.72 17.66 1.00
N GLU A 35 7.88 17.05 1.84
CA GLU A 35 7.18 17.73 2.94
C GLU A 35 8.15 18.30 3.97
N ASP A 36 9.18 17.52 4.37
CA ASP A 36 10.20 17.94 5.34
C ASP A 36 11.06 19.11 4.82
N ASN A 37 11.11 19.31 3.51
CA ASN A 37 11.80 20.42 2.84
C ASN A 37 10.85 21.53 2.38
N ASP A 38 9.58 21.54 2.82
CA ASP A 38 8.56 22.54 2.45
C ASP A 38 8.33 22.69 0.94
N LEU A 39 8.58 21.63 0.16
CA LEU A 39 8.46 21.65 -1.31
C LEU A 39 7.03 21.40 -1.79
N VAL A 40 6.16 20.88 -0.93
CA VAL A 40 4.78 20.51 -1.26
C VAL A 40 3.82 21.68 -1.02
N PRO A 41 2.88 22.00 -1.95
CA PRO A 41 2.59 21.33 -3.22
C PRO A 41 3.26 22.00 -4.44
N HIS A 42 4.01 23.08 -4.24
CA HIS A 42 4.40 23.99 -5.32
C HIS A 42 5.59 23.50 -6.15
N GLU A 43 6.56 22.84 -5.51
CA GLU A 43 7.75 22.28 -6.13
C GLU A 43 7.66 20.75 -6.26
N PHE A 44 6.91 20.09 -5.36
CA PHE A 44 6.63 18.67 -5.39
C PHE A 44 5.13 18.42 -5.23
N PRO A 45 4.49 17.58 -6.07
CA PRO A 45 3.05 17.39 -6.01
C PRO A 45 2.63 16.57 -4.79
N ASN A 46 1.50 16.94 -4.16
CA ASN A 46 0.89 16.17 -3.08
C ASN A 46 -0.03 15.02 -3.58
N HIS A 47 -0.15 14.86 -4.89
CA HIS A 47 -0.99 13.86 -5.55
C HIS A 47 -0.36 13.43 -6.88
N TYR A 48 -0.70 12.24 -7.39
CA TYR A 48 -0.16 11.73 -8.66
C TYR A 48 1.39 11.79 -8.73
N ILE A 49 2.05 11.42 -7.64
CA ILE A 49 3.51 11.33 -7.58
C ILE A 49 3.98 10.37 -8.68
N PRO A 50 4.94 10.78 -9.54
CA PRO A 50 5.39 9.95 -10.64
C PRO A 50 6.05 8.67 -10.12
N ILE A 51 5.74 7.55 -10.79
CA ILE A 51 6.42 6.28 -10.52
C ILE A 51 7.90 6.45 -10.87
N PRO A 52 8.84 6.05 -10.00
CA PRO A 52 10.26 6.17 -10.27
C PRO A 52 10.66 5.51 -11.60
N GLU A 53 11.52 6.17 -12.38
CA GLU A 53 11.90 5.70 -13.72
C GLU A 53 12.45 4.26 -13.71
N TYR A 54 13.16 3.89 -12.64
CA TYR A 54 13.73 2.55 -12.50
C TYR A 54 12.68 1.42 -12.53
N TYR A 55 11.41 1.70 -12.17
CA TYR A 55 10.32 0.69 -12.26
C TYR A 55 10.04 0.25 -13.70
N THR A 56 10.39 1.08 -14.67
CA THR A 56 10.17 0.83 -16.11
C THR A 56 11.33 0.07 -16.76
N PHE A 57 12.46 -0.08 -16.06
CA PHE A 57 13.63 -0.75 -16.62
C PHE A 57 13.38 -2.26 -16.79
N ALA A 58 13.96 -2.84 -17.84
CA ALA A 58 13.83 -4.26 -18.14
C ALA A 58 14.42 -5.16 -17.04
N ASN A 59 15.42 -4.68 -16.30
CA ASN A 59 16.06 -5.39 -15.20
C ASN A 59 15.47 -5.06 -13.81
N ALA A 60 14.42 -4.23 -13.75
CA ALA A 60 13.77 -3.92 -12.48
C ALA A 60 13.10 -5.16 -11.90
N THR A 61 13.28 -5.39 -10.60
CA THR A 61 12.63 -6.51 -9.88
C THR A 61 11.17 -6.18 -9.59
N VAL A 62 10.37 -6.02 -10.64
CA VAL A 62 8.94 -5.73 -10.58
C VAL A 62 8.18 -6.90 -11.20
N ALA A 63 7.38 -7.58 -10.40
CA ALA A 63 6.58 -8.72 -10.82
C ALA A 63 5.58 -8.31 -11.92
N PRO A 64 5.27 -9.21 -12.86
CA PRO A 64 4.30 -8.93 -13.92
C PRO A 64 2.91 -8.59 -13.36
N GLU A 65 2.51 -9.18 -12.24
CA GLU A 65 1.25 -8.88 -11.55
C GLU A 65 1.22 -7.42 -11.05
N THR A 66 2.31 -6.95 -10.44
CA THR A 66 2.44 -5.56 -9.98
C THR A 66 2.32 -4.60 -11.17
N ARG A 67 3.03 -4.87 -12.28
CA ARG A 67 2.94 -4.05 -13.50
C ARG A 67 1.52 -4.00 -14.05
N ALA A 68 0.85 -5.15 -14.12
CA ALA A 68 -0.53 -5.23 -14.60
C ALA A 68 -1.49 -4.41 -13.73
N VAL A 69 -1.33 -4.42 -12.41
CA VAL A 69 -2.15 -3.62 -11.49
C VAL A 69 -1.86 -2.12 -11.65
N ILE A 70 -0.58 -1.73 -11.76
CA ILE A 70 -0.20 -0.33 -12.02
C ILE A 70 -0.83 0.17 -13.33
N ASP A 71 -0.69 -0.58 -14.42
CA ASP A 71 -1.26 -0.23 -15.72
C ASP A 71 -2.79 -0.14 -15.66
N TRP A 72 -3.43 -1.04 -14.91
CA TRP A 72 -4.87 -1.02 -14.70
C TRP A 72 -5.33 0.21 -13.92
N MET A 73 -4.61 0.57 -12.85
CA MET A 73 -4.87 1.76 -12.04
C MET A 73 -4.66 3.06 -12.83
N GLN A 74 -3.68 3.11 -13.74
CA GLN A 74 -3.46 4.26 -14.62
C GLN A 74 -4.53 4.38 -15.71
N ARG A 75 -5.13 3.26 -16.12
CA ARG A 75 -6.12 3.20 -17.21
C ARG A 75 -7.51 3.64 -16.78
N TYR A 76 -7.89 3.41 -15.53
CA TYR A 76 -9.23 3.71 -15.04
C TYR A 76 -9.18 4.62 -13.81
N PRO A 77 -10.04 5.65 -13.73
CA PRO A 77 -10.07 6.55 -12.59
C PRO A 77 -10.78 5.89 -11.40
N PHE A 78 -10.11 4.97 -10.71
CA PHE A 78 -10.62 4.40 -9.46
C PHE A 78 -10.80 5.48 -8.40
N VAL A 79 -11.97 5.47 -7.74
CA VAL A 79 -12.30 6.43 -6.68
C VAL A 79 -12.17 5.80 -5.29
N LEU A 80 -12.53 4.52 -5.16
CA LEU A 80 -12.43 3.75 -3.92
C LEU A 80 -11.99 2.32 -4.27
N SER A 81 -11.11 1.77 -3.45
CA SER A 81 -10.60 0.40 -3.57
C SER A 81 -10.44 -0.23 -2.19
N ALA A 82 -10.46 -1.56 -2.15
CA ALA A 82 -10.13 -2.34 -0.97
C ALA A 82 -9.33 -3.57 -1.42
N ASN A 83 -8.22 -3.84 -0.73
CA ASN A 83 -7.45 -5.06 -0.90
C ASN A 83 -7.77 -6.03 0.25
N LEU A 84 -7.97 -7.32 -0.06
CA LEU A 84 -8.39 -8.31 0.92
C LEU A 84 -7.23 -9.22 1.29
N HIS A 85 -6.87 -9.22 2.58
CA HIS A 85 -5.83 -10.06 3.14
C HIS A 85 -6.41 -11.09 4.12
N GLY A 86 -5.73 -12.22 4.27
CA GLY A 86 -5.99 -13.20 5.32
C GLY A 86 -4.80 -13.28 6.29
N GLY A 87 -5.09 -13.43 7.58
CA GLY A 87 -4.07 -13.58 8.63
C GLY A 87 -4.47 -12.90 9.93
N GLU A 88 -5.15 -11.76 9.81
CA GLU A 88 -5.70 -10.99 10.93
C GLU A 88 -7.15 -10.57 10.62
N LEU A 89 -7.87 -10.14 11.65
CA LEU A 89 -9.25 -9.66 11.55
C LEU A 89 -9.29 -8.17 11.90
N VAL A 90 -8.86 -7.34 10.96
CA VAL A 90 -8.70 -5.89 11.11
C VAL A 90 -8.86 -5.20 9.76
N VAL A 91 -9.20 -3.90 9.78
CA VAL A 91 -9.13 -3.03 8.61
C VAL A 91 -7.94 -2.09 8.76
N THR A 92 -6.98 -2.18 7.83
CA THR A 92 -5.86 -1.24 7.74
C THR A 92 -6.16 -0.14 6.74
N TYR A 93 -5.59 1.04 6.96
CA TYR A 93 -5.74 2.20 6.09
C TYR A 93 -4.44 3.01 6.09
N PRO A 94 -4.19 3.83 5.05
CA PRO A 94 -2.92 4.51 4.89
C PRO A 94 -2.59 5.50 6.03
N PHE A 95 -1.30 5.77 6.31
CA PHE A 95 -0.13 5.15 5.67
C PHE A 95 0.27 3.82 6.33
N ASP A 96 0.71 2.85 5.53
CA ASP A 96 1.18 1.54 6.01
C ASP A 96 2.66 1.54 6.47
N MET A 97 3.41 2.60 6.15
CA MET A 97 4.84 2.74 6.49
C MET A 97 5.03 3.77 7.61
N THR A 98 6.04 3.56 8.48
CA THR A 98 6.44 4.56 9.47
C THR A 98 7.33 5.62 8.83
N ARG A 99 7.09 6.90 9.16
CA ARG A 99 7.90 8.03 8.66
C ARG A 99 9.31 7.98 9.25
N THR A 100 9.42 7.54 10.50
CA THR A 100 10.71 7.37 11.17
C THR A 100 11.29 5.97 10.92
N TYR A 101 12.40 5.86 10.17
CA TYR A 101 12.95 4.56 9.72
C TYR A 101 13.29 3.55 10.83
N TRP A 102 13.58 4.00 12.06
CA TRP A 102 13.92 3.12 13.19
C TRP A 102 12.74 2.77 14.09
N LYS A 103 11.55 3.34 13.84
CA LYS A 103 10.35 3.02 14.61
C LYS A 103 9.64 1.84 13.97
N ALA A 104 9.38 0.82 14.79
CA ALA A 104 8.55 -0.32 14.40
C ALA A 104 7.06 0.06 14.25
N GLN A 105 6.60 1.09 14.97
CA GLN A 105 5.23 1.57 14.92
C GLN A 105 5.20 3.08 15.17
N GLU A 106 4.47 3.79 14.33
CA GLU A 106 4.25 5.23 14.41
C GLU A 106 2.88 5.55 13.82
N LEU A 107 2.17 6.52 14.40
CA LEU A 107 0.96 7.05 13.78
C LEU A 107 1.38 8.01 12.66
N THR A 108 1.13 7.62 11.43
CA THR A 108 1.42 8.38 10.20
C THR A 108 0.10 8.72 9.49
N PRO A 109 -0.61 9.77 9.92
CA PRO A 109 -1.90 10.13 9.34
C PRO A 109 -1.73 10.71 7.94
N THR A 110 -2.71 10.46 7.08
CA THR A 110 -2.84 11.16 5.79
C THR A 110 -3.56 12.50 5.99
N ALA A 111 -3.55 13.36 4.97
CA ALA A 111 -4.38 14.56 4.94
C ALA A 111 -5.90 14.24 5.06
N ASP A 112 -6.30 13.03 4.64
CA ASP A 112 -7.68 12.53 4.64
C ASP A 112 -7.97 11.50 5.76
N ASP A 113 -7.18 11.51 6.85
CA ASP A 113 -7.29 10.52 7.94
C ASP A 113 -8.73 10.33 8.45
N GLY A 114 -9.48 11.43 8.60
CA GLY A 114 -10.89 11.37 9.02
C GLY A 114 -11.79 10.54 8.10
N VAL A 115 -11.58 10.63 6.79
CA VAL A 115 -12.34 9.86 5.79
C VAL A 115 -11.93 8.38 5.82
N PHE A 116 -10.62 8.10 5.91
CA PHE A 116 -10.13 6.72 6.00
C PHE A 116 -10.59 6.01 7.27
N ARG A 117 -10.55 6.69 8.42
CA ARG A 117 -11.09 6.16 9.68
C ARG A 117 -12.58 5.86 9.57
N TRP A 118 -13.35 6.74 8.92
CA TRP A 118 -14.77 6.52 8.69
C TRP A 118 -15.01 5.29 7.80
N LEU A 119 -14.32 5.18 6.66
CA LEU A 119 -14.41 4.03 5.75
C LEU A 119 -14.06 2.71 6.46
N ALA A 120 -12.96 2.70 7.23
CA ALA A 120 -12.54 1.54 8.00
C ALA A 120 -13.58 1.14 9.04
N THR A 121 -14.14 2.12 9.77
CA THR A 121 -15.19 1.90 10.77
C THR A 121 -16.45 1.32 10.12
N VAL A 122 -16.87 1.83 8.96
CA VAL A 122 -18.06 1.32 8.25
C VAL A 122 -17.91 -0.16 7.90
N TYR A 123 -16.74 -0.56 7.38
CA TYR A 123 -16.50 -1.97 7.05
C TYR A 123 -16.42 -2.85 8.29
N ALA A 124 -15.65 -2.43 9.30
CA ALA A 124 -15.47 -3.19 10.54
C ALA A 124 -16.79 -3.41 11.28
N THR A 125 -17.60 -2.36 11.44
CA THR A 125 -18.89 -2.43 12.14
C THR A 125 -19.96 -3.20 11.38
N SER A 126 -19.83 -3.32 10.05
CA SER A 126 -20.75 -4.12 9.22
C SER A 126 -20.40 -5.60 9.20
N ASN A 127 -19.21 -5.99 9.69
CA ASN A 127 -18.80 -7.39 9.80
C ASN A 127 -18.92 -7.84 11.26
N LEU A 128 -19.86 -8.75 11.52
CA LEU A 128 -20.16 -9.25 12.87
C LEU A 128 -18.96 -9.83 13.62
N ALA A 129 -17.94 -10.33 12.92
CA ALA A 129 -16.75 -10.87 13.55
C ALA A 129 -15.72 -9.77 13.93
N MET A 130 -15.80 -8.59 13.31
CA MET A 130 -14.96 -7.42 13.62
C MET A 130 -15.64 -6.41 14.56
N ALA A 131 -16.97 -6.44 14.67
CA ALA A 131 -17.77 -5.49 15.43
C ALA A 131 -17.66 -5.67 16.96
#